data_AF-A0A524GUH8-F1
#
_entry.id   AF-A0A524GUH8-F1
#
_cell.length_a   1.000
_cell.length_b   1.000
_cell.length_c   1.000
_cell.angle_alpha   90.00
_cell.angle_beta   90.00
_cell.angle_gamma   90.00
#
_symmetry.space_group_name_H-M   'P 1'
#
loop_
_entity.id
_entity.type
_entity.pdbx_description
1 polymer ?
#
loop_
_entity_poly.entity_id
_entity_poly.type
_entity_poly.pdbx_seq_one_letter_code
_entity_poly.pdbx_strand_id
1 'polypeptide(L)'
;MNRSATVLATAGLLFFFLTATASADDVFLKNGNRLSGTIVSMSEAKLVLETDFAGRLTIDWNHVEQLATDAPLTLVLADGSTIRGIPTSGETPGRIKLATSSPADPVPVELARVTAITPPDEQPIKLNGRINVGFNKVSGNTDLKNTHIDA
;
A
#
# COMPACT_ATOMS: atom_id res chain seq x y z
N MET A 1 -55.13 -11.80 -0.31
CA MET A 1 -54.56 -13.15 -0.48
C MET A 1 -54.10 -13.29 -1.94
N ASN A 2 -52.87 -13.78 -2.17
CA ASN A 2 -52.24 -14.21 -3.45
C ASN A 2 -51.43 -13.09 -4.17
N ARG A 3 -50.10 -12.97 -4.04
CA ARG A 3 -48.93 -13.84 -4.38
C ARG A 3 -48.41 -13.67 -5.83
N SER A 4 -47.24 -13.02 -5.91
CA SER A 4 -46.03 -13.36 -6.70
C SER A 4 -46.04 -13.46 -8.23
N ALA A 5 -45.14 -12.72 -8.89
CA ALA A 5 -44.19 -13.15 -9.96
C ALA A 5 -43.54 -11.88 -10.60
N THR A 6 -42.26 -11.51 -10.42
CA THR A 6 -40.97 -12.17 -10.68
C THR A 6 -40.56 -12.13 -12.17
N VAL A 7 -39.59 -11.24 -12.49
CA VAL A 7 -38.44 -11.44 -13.43
C VAL A 7 -38.78 -11.25 -14.93
N LEU A 8 -38.04 -10.52 -15.79
CA LEU A 8 -36.60 -10.50 -16.08
C LEU A 8 -36.27 -9.33 -17.04
N ALA A 9 -35.21 -8.57 -16.78
CA ALA A 9 -34.41 -7.93 -17.84
C ALA A 9 -33.02 -7.61 -17.27
N THR A 10 -32.22 -8.67 -17.14
CA THR A 10 -30.79 -8.65 -16.89
C THR A 10 -30.07 -7.98 -18.09
N ALA A 11 -29.47 -6.82 -17.86
CA ALA A 11 -28.38 -6.30 -18.68
C ALA A 11 -27.23 -5.96 -17.72
N GLY A 12 -26.12 -6.67 -17.91
CA GLY A 12 -25.09 -6.85 -16.91
C GLY A 12 -24.34 -5.58 -16.55
N LEU A 13 -24.03 -5.47 -15.26
CA LEU A 13 -22.83 -4.78 -14.83
C LEU A 13 -22.25 -5.58 -13.66
N LEU A 14 -21.51 -6.63 -14.02
CA LEU A 14 -20.62 -7.30 -13.09
C LEU A 14 -19.48 -6.32 -12.79
N PHE A 15 -19.65 -5.49 -11.77
CA PHE A 15 -18.59 -4.62 -11.27
C PHE A 15 -17.58 -5.51 -10.56
N PHE A 16 -16.59 -5.99 -11.32
CA PHE A 16 -15.46 -6.70 -10.77
C PHE A 16 -14.66 -5.66 -9.97
N PHE A 17 -14.88 -5.61 -8.66
CA PHE A 17 -13.98 -4.87 -7.77
C PHE A 17 -12.62 -5.53 -7.88
N LEU A 18 -11.75 -4.96 -8.72
CA LEU A 18 -10.33 -5.24 -8.71
C LEU A 18 -9.83 -4.74 -7.35
N THR A 19 -9.87 -5.61 -6.33
CA THR A 19 -9.23 -5.36 -5.06
C THR A 19 -7.74 -5.33 -5.36
N ALA A 20 -7.19 -4.14 -5.59
CA ALA A 20 -5.75 -3.95 -5.59
C ALA A 20 -5.27 -4.49 -4.24
N THR A 21 -4.54 -5.61 -4.27
CA THR A 21 -3.89 -6.12 -3.08
C THR A 21 -2.91 -5.03 -2.64
N ALA A 22 -3.26 -4.29 -1.60
CA ALA A 22 -2.32 -3.38 -0.96
C ALA A 22 -1.18 -4.25 -0.43
N SER A 23 -0.03 -4.19 -1.08
CA SER A 23 1.20 -4.78 -0.56
C SER A 23 1.59 -3.95 0.66
N ALA A 24 1.74 -4.61 1.79
CA ALA A 24 2.11 -4.00 3.06
C ALA A 24 3.26 -4.79 3.67
N ASP A 25 4.23 -4.07 4.19
CA ASP A 25 5.32 -4.61 4.99
C ASP A 25 4.78 -5.05 6.34
N ASP A 26 5.25 -6.20 6.81
CA ASP A 26 4.88 -6.76 8.11
C ASP A 26 6.04 -6.68 9.09
N VAL A 27 5.75 -6.18 10.29
CA VAL A 27 6.67 -6.11 11.42
C VAL A 27 6.12 -6.96 12.56
N PHE A 28 6.83 -8.02 12.90
CA PHE A 28 6.51 -8.90 14.01
C PHE A 28 7.30 -8.47 15.23
N LEU A 29 6.61 -8.25 16.34
CA LEU A 29 7.19 -7.82 17.61
C LEU A 29 7.38 -9.01 18.55
N LYS A 30 8.37 -8.91 19.44
CA LYS A 30 8.70 -9.96 20.44
C LYS A 30 7.57 -10.27 21.42
N ASN A 31 6.55 -9.41 21.51
CA ASN A 31 5.36 -9.66 22.33
C ASN A 31 4.26 -10.43 21.58
N GLY A 32 4.51 -10.86 20.33
CA GLY A 32 3.57 -11.59 19.48
C GLY A 32 2.67 -10.71 18.61
N ASN A 33 2.77 -9.38 18.72
CA ASN A 33 1.99 -8.49 17.86
C ASN A 33 2.57 -8.43 16.45
N ARG A 34 1.68 -8.30 15.47
CA ARG A 34 2.01 -7.99 14.07
C ARG A 34 1.47 -6.62 13.72
N LEU A 35 2.32 -5.78 13.16
CA LEU A 35 1.95 -4.49 12.59
C LEU A 35 2.18 -4.54 11.08
N SER A 36 1.21 -4.04 10.32
CA SER A 36 1.29 -3.96 8.86
C SER A 36 1.32 -2.50 8.44
N GLY A 37 2.15 -2.16 7.45
CA GLY A 37 2.30 -0.78 6.97
C GLY A 37 3.39 -0.68 5.90
N THR A 38 4.09 0.44 5.85
CA THR A 38 5.24 0.67 4.96
C THR A 38 6.44 1.04 5.82
N ILE A 39 7.51 0.25 5.73
CA ILE A 39 8.76 0.56 6.40
C ILE A 39 9.34 1.81 5.72
N VAL A 40 9.49 2.90 6.47
CA VAL A 40 10.03 4.16 5.95
C VAL A 40 11.53 4.24 6.16
N SER A 41 11.98 3.85 7.35
CA SER A 41 13.41 3.83 7.70
C SER A 41 13.64 3.05 8.98
N MET A 42 14.88 2.62 9.19
CA MET A 42 15.38 2.30 10.53
C MET A 42 16.72 2.99 10.71
N SER A 43 16.90 3.70 11.83
CA SER A 43 18.17 4.29 12.24
C SER A 43 18.15 4.56 13.74
N GLU A 44 19.30 4.65 14.40
CA GLU A 44 19.39 4.98 15.84
C GLU A 44 18.51 4.07 16.72
N ALA A 45 18.41 2.79 16.36
CA ALA A 45 17.54 1.80 17.02
C ALA A 45 16.03 2.17 17.02
N LYS A 46 15.58 2.98 16.06
CA LYS A 46 14.18 3.35 15.84
C LYS A 46 13.76 2.96 14.43
N LEU A 47 12.76 2.09 14.32
CA LEU A 47 12.09 1.74 13.08
C LEU A 47 10.88 2.66 12.91
N VAL A 48 10.79 3.31 11.75
CA VAL A 48 9.64 4.12 11.35
C VAL A 48 8.77 3.30 10.40
N LEU A 49 7.54 3.04 10.82
CA LEU A 49 6.52 2.33 10.06
C LEU A 49 5.36 3.28 9.80
N GLU A 50 4.99 3.50 8.54
CA GLU A 50 3.81 4.27 8.18
C GLU A 50 2.60 3.34 8.02
N THR A 51 1.54 3.57 8.78
CA THR A 51 0.29 2.79 8.73
C THR A 51 -0.87 3.67 8.29
N ASP A 52 -1.89 3.04 7.68
CA ASP A 52 -3.11 3.71 7.23
C ASP A 52 -4.00 4.19 8.40
N PHE A 53 -3.95 3.49 9.54
CA PHE A 53 -4.82 3.75 10.68
C PHE A 53 -4.23 4.69 11.74
N ALA A 54 -2.90 4.78 11.86
CA ALA A 54 -2.23 5.56 12.90
C ALA A 54 -1.11 6.47 12.37
N GLY A 55 -0.93 6.56 11.05
CA GLY A 55 0.16 7.34 10.46
C GLY A 55 1.52 6.74 10.82
N ARG A 56 2.50 7.59 11.12
CA ARG A 56 3.87 7.13 11.42
C ARG A 56 4.00 6.65 12.86
N LEU A 57 4.29 5.36 12.99
CA LEU A 57 4.66 4.71 14.24
C LEU A 57 6.18 4.61 14.33
N THR A 58 6.73 5.01 15.47
CA THR A 58 8.14 4.79 15.80
C THR A 58 8.22 3.63 16.77
N ILE A 59 8.89 2.55 16.35
CA ILE A 59 9.04 1.30 17.09
C ILE A 59 10.49 1.19 17.54
N ASP A 60 10.72 0.83 18.80
CA ASP A 60 12.07 0.51 19.27
C ASP A 60 12.56 -0.77 18.61
N TRP A 61 13.71 -0.70 17.93
CA TRP A 61 14.26 -1.82 17.16
C TRP A 61 14.46 -3.08 18.00
N ASN A 62 14.74 -2.93 19.30
CA ASN A 62 14.92 -4.06 20.19
C ASN A 62 13.63 -4.86 20.45
N HIS A 63 12.46 -4.30 20.12
CA HIS A 63 11.19 -4.99 20.20
C HIS A 63 10.80 -5.71 18.91
N VAL A 64 11.53 -5.48 17.81
CA VAL A 64 11.30 -6.17 16.54
C VAL A 64 11.91 -7.57 16.60
N GLU A 65 11.11 -8.56 16.21
CA GLU A 65 11.50 -9.96 16.16
C GLU A 65 11.76 -10.43 14.73
N GLN A 66 10.88 -10.04 13.79
CA GLN A 66 10.99 -10.32 12.36
C GLN A 66 10.39 -9.18 11.56
N LEU A 67 10.77 -9.10 10.29
CA LEU A 67 10.09 -8.27 9.30
C LEU A 67 10.01 -9.04 7.98
N ALA A 68 8.96 -8.76 7.21
CA ALA A 68 8.75 -9.31 5.88
C ALA A 68 8.23 -8.20 4.96
N THR A 69 8.78 -8.11 3.75
CA THR A 69 8.38 -7.11 2.75
C THR A 69 8.31 -7.75 1.37
N ASP A 70 7.53 -7.16 0.46
CA ASP A 70 7.53 -7.56 -0.96
C ASP A 70 8.56 -6.75 -1.77
N ALA A 71 8.97 -5.59 -1.26
CA ALA A 71 9.96 -4.71 -1.89
C ALA A 71 11.38 -4.96 -1.31
N PRO A 72 12.44 -4.79 -2.12
CA PRO A 72 13.80 -4.95 -1.64
C PRO A 72 14.21 -3.80 -0.72
N LEU A 73 14.72 -4.11 0.46
CA LEU A 73 15.30 -3.14 1.39
C LEU A 73 16.83 -3.14 1.29
N THR A 74 17.43 -2.00 1.64
CA THR A 74 18.87 -1.88 1.86
C THR A 74 19.14 -1.89 3.37
N LEU A 75 19.88 -2.90 3.83
CA LEU A 75 20.29 -3.05 5.23
C LEU A 75 21.76 -2.64 5.39
N VAL A 76 22.03 -1.77 6.35
CA VAL A 76 23.39 -1.44 6.80
C VAL A 76 23.67 -2.23 8.06
N LEU A 77 24.80 -2.95 8.09
CA LEU A 77 25.22 -3.75 9.23
C LEU A 77 26.23 -3.02 10.11
N ALA A 78 26.41 -3.51 11.33
CA ALA A 78 27.32 -2.94 12.32
C ALA A 78 28.81 -2.97 11.90
N ASP A 79 29.18 -3.84 10.96
CA ASP A 79 30.52 -3.88 10.35
C ASP A 79 30.69 -2.86 9.20
N GLY A 80 29.66 -2.05 8.92
CA GLY A 80 29.62 -1.07 7.84
C GLY A 80 29.26 -1.64 6.46
N SER A 81 29.09 -2.96 6.35
CA SER A 81 28.65 -3.58 5.09
C SER A 81 27.19 -3.23 4.79
N THR A 82 26.86 -3.18 3.49
CA THR A 82 25.50 -2.91 3.02
C THR A 82 25.03 -4.08 2.17
N ILE A 83 23.84 -4.60 2.48
CA ILE A 83 23.24 -5.71 1.77
C ILE A 83 21.84 -5.32 1.33
N ARG A 84 21.54 -5.50 0.04
CA ARG A 84 20.22 -5.24 -0.54
C ARG A 84 19.52 -6.55 -0.88
N GLY A 85 18.25 -6.67 -0.51
CA GLY A 85 17.42 -7.81 -0.87
C GLY A 85 16.03 -7.73 -0.27
N ILE A 86 15.21 -8.75 -0.54
CA ILE A 86 13.84 -8.83 -0.03
C ILE A 86 13.87 -9.63 1.27
N PRO A 87 13.63 -8.99 2.42
CA PRO A 87 13.58 -9.69 3.70
C PRO A 87 12.30 -10.50 3.83
N THR A 88 12.46 -11.74 4.28
CA THR A 88 11.37 -12.64 4.67
C THR A 88 11.59 -13.13 6.10
N SER A 89 10.50 -13.49 6.77
CA SER A 89 10.57 -14.14 8.09
C SER A 89 11.57 -15.29 8.11
N GLY A 90 12.51 -15.25 9.05
CA GLY A 90 13.41 -16.35 9.31
C GLY A 90 12.74 -17.47 10.11
N GLU A 91 13.39 -18.63 10.17
CA GLU A 91 12.92 -19.76 11.00
C GLU A 91 13.24 -19.53 12.49
N THR A 92 14.16 -18.61 12.81
CA THR A 92 14.59 -18.31 14.17
C THR A 92 14.22 -16.88 14.54
N PRO A 93 13.66 -16.63 15.74
CA PRO A 93 13.43 -15.28 16.26
C PRO A 93 14.67 -14.39 16.19
N GLY A 94 14.50 -13.13 15.78
CA GLY A 94 15.61 -12.17 15.65
C GLY A 94 16.49 -12.39 14.40
N ARG A 95 16.13 -13.33 13.53
CA ARG A 95 16.78 -13.55 12.24
C ARG A 95 15.77 -13.45 11.10
N ILE A 96 16.22 -12.84 10.01
CA ILE A 96 15.50 -12.78 8.74
C ILE A 96 16.31 -13.49 7.65
N LYS A 97 15.64 -13.97 6.62
CA LYS A 97 16.29 -14.42 5.38
C LYS A 97 16.20 -13.30 4.37
N LEU A 98 17.30 -12.98 3.70
CA LEU A 98 17.36 -11.93 2.70
C LEU A 98 17.53 -12.55 1.31
N ALA A 99 16.50 -12.48 0.48
CA ALA A 99 16.58 -12.90 -0.91
C ALA A 99 17.31 -11.82 -1.72
N THR A 100 18.53 -12.13 -2.18
CA THR A 100 19.34 -11.21 -2.98
C THR A 100 19.12 -11.46 -4.47
N SER A 101 19.57 -10.54 -5.33
CA SER A 101 19.48 -10.71 -6.79
C SER A 101 20.45 -11.75 -7.37
N SER A 102 21.28 -12.38 -6.54
CA SER A 102 22.18 -13.47 -6.94
C SER A 102 21.44 -14.80 -6.90
N PRO A 103 21.71 -15.76 -7.81
CA PRO A 103 21.11 -17.10 -7.79
C PRO A 103 21.51 -17.98 -6.60
N ALA A 104 22.21 -17.42 -5.60
CA ALA A 104 22.59 -18.11 -4.37
C ALA A 104 21.42 -18.18 -3.38
N ASP A 105 21.54 -19.06 -2.37
CA ASP A 105 20.55 -19.19 -1.31
C ASP A 105 20.32 -17.88 -0.54
N PRO A 106 19.11 -17.66 0.00
CA PRO A 106 18.82 -16.50 0.84
C PRO A 106 19.82 -16.36 1.99
N VAL A 107 20.31 -15.14 2.21
CA VAL A 107 21.32 -14.86 3.22
C VAL A 107 20.66 -14.67 4.59
N PRO A 108 21.02 -15.44 5.63
CA PRO A 108 20.51 -15.19 6.97
C PRO A 108 21.15 -13.92 7.57
N VAL A 109 20.31 -13.02 8.07
CA VAL A 109 20.73 -11.77 8.72
C VAL A 109 20.16 -11.70 10.13
N GLU A 110 21.02 -11.44 11.11
CA GLU A 110 20.64 -11.17 12.50
C GLU A 110 20.21 -9.71 12.64
N LEU A 111 18.99 -9.47 13.12
CA LEU A 111 18.45 -8.11 13.28
C LEU A 111 19.29 -7.27 14.26
N ALA A 112 19.92 -7.91 15.25
CA ALA A 112 20.81 -7.25 16.19
C ALA A 112 22.06 -6.62 15.54
N ARG A 113 22.43 -7.07 14.33
CA ARG A 113 23.57 -6.52 13.58
C ARG A 113 23.15 -5.40 12.62
N VAL A 114 21.86 -5.17 12.42
CA VAL A 114 21.35 -4.13 11.52
C VAL A 114 21.38 -2.79 12.26
N THR A 115 22.02 -1.79 11.66
CA THR A 115 22.15 -0.43 12.20
C THR A 115 21.30 0.59 11.44
N ALA A 116 21.00 0.30 10.17
CA ALA A 116 20.04 1.09 9.41
C ALA A 116 19.28 0.28 8.35
N ILE A 117 18.09 0.73 7.99
CA ILE A 117 17.26 0.23 6.90
C ILE A 117 16.80 1.40 6.03
N THR A 118 16.91 1.23 4.71
CA THR A 118 16.44 2.20 3.72
C THR A 118 15.66 1.49 2.60
N PRO A 119 14.37 1.84 2.41
CA PRO A 119 13.56 1.37 1.27
C PRO A 119 14.08 1.91 -0.07
N PRO A 120 13.64 1.34 -1.21
CA PRO A 120 13.95 1.89 -2.51
C PRO A 120 13.19 3.21 -2.72
N ASP A 121 13.78 4.14 -3.48
CA ASP A 121 13.14 5.42 -3.80
C ASP A 121 11.92 5.21 -4.71
N GLU A 122 10.72 5.44 -4.18
CA GLU A 122 9.46 5.34 -4.93
C GLU A 122 9.20 6.64 -5.69
N GLN A 123 9.37 6.62 -7.02
CA GLN A 123 8.97 7.75 -7.83
C GLN A 123 7.44 7.83 -7.92
N PRO A 124 6.79 8.96 -7.55
CA PRO A 124 5.34 9.06 -7.58
C PRO A 124 4.83 8.96 -9.00
N ILE A 125 4.05 7.90 -9.29
CA ILE A 125 3.34 7.73 -10.56
C ILE A 125 2.28 8.84 -10.71
N LYS A 126 2.53 9.82 -11.58
CA LYS A 126 1.56 10.87 -11.92
C LYS A 126 0.50 10.31 -12.87
N LEU A 127 -0.64 9.87 -12.34
CA LEU A 127 -1.77 9.40 -13.14
C LEU A 127 -2.58 10.60 -13.68
N ASN A 128 -2.28 11.03 -14.90
CA ASN A 128 -3.09 12.04 -15.59
C ASN A 128 -4.27 11.38 -16.32
N GLY A 129 -5.38 11.13 -15.62
CA GLY A 129 -6.62 10.61 -16.22
C GLY A 129 -7.70 11.67 -16.31
N ARG A 130 -8.21 11.96 -17.52
CA ARG A 130 -9.44 12.75 -17.71
C ARG A 130 -10.57 11.80 -18.09
N ILE A 131 -11.48 11.52 -17.16
CA ILE A 131 -12.72 10.80 -17.45
C ILE A 131 -13.84 11.82 -17.59
N ASN A 132 -14.42 11.93 -18.79
CA ASN A 132 -15.64 12.71 -19.03
C ASN A 132 -16.80 11.73 -19.25
N VAL A 133 -17.77 11.72 -18.34
CA VAL A 133 -19.05 11.00 -18.54
C VAL A 133 -20.16 12.05 -18.48
N GLY A 134 -20.85 12.27 -19.61
CA GLY A 134 -21.97 13.19 -19.72
C GLY A 134 -23.26 12.45 -20.07
N PHE A 135 -24.27 12.55 -19.21
CA PHE A 135 -25.66 12.24 -19.55
C PHE A 135 -26.47 13.53 -19.46
N ASN A 136 -26.74 14.18 -20.59
CA ASN A 136 -27.62 15.34 -20.64
C ASN A 136 -29.00 14.93 -21.16
N LYS A 137 -30.01 15.00 -20.29
CA LYS A 137 -31.43 15.05 -20.69
C LYS A 137 -32.02 16.31 -20.08
N VAL A 138 -32.05 17.40 -20.86
CA VAL A 138 -32.71 18.65 -20.46
C VAL A 138 -33.72 19.02 -21.54
N SER A 139 -35.00 18.94 -21.15
CA SER A 139 -36.14 19.49 -21.85
C SER A 139 -36.58 20.74 -21.09
N GLY A 140 -36.59 21.90 -21.76
CA GLY A 140 -37.10 23.12 -21.13
C GLY A 140 -36.98 24.35 -22.04
N ASN A 141 -38.04 24.61 -22.81
CA ASN A 141 -38.33 25.89 -23.45
C ASN A 141 -39.06 26.80 -22.44
N THR A 142 -38.80 28.11 -22.41
CA THR A 142 -39.82 29.15 -22.12
C THR A 142 -39.30 30.56 -22.49
N ASP A 143 -40.04 31.17 -23.41
CA ASP A 143 -40.13 32.58 -23.82
C ASP A 143 -40.02 33.65 -22.71
N LEU A 144 -39.52 34.85 -23.05
CA LEU A 144 -40.38 36.06 -22.98
C LEU A 144 -39.86 37.26 -23.78
N LYS A 145 -40.83 37.89 -24.46
CA LYS A 145 -40.83 39.09 -25.32
C LYS A 145 -40.29 40.37 -24.69
N ASN A 146 -39.92 41.34 -25.55
CA ASN A 146 -40.37 42.72 -25.38
C ASN A 146 -40.57 43.45 -26.72
N THR A 147 -41.61 44.28 -26.76
CA THR A 147 -42.21 45.00 -27.91
C THR A 147 -41.59 46.38 -28.11
N HIS A 148 -41.53 46.88 -29.36
CA HIS A 148 -41.52 48.32 -29.65
C HIS A 148 -42.44 48.64 -30.85
N ILE A 149 -43.12 49.78 -30.75
CA ILE A 149 -44.05 50.35 -31.73
C ILE A 149 -43.48 51.72 -32.08
N ASP A 150 -43.21 51.99 -33.36
CA ASP A 150 -42.76 53.30 -33.83
C ASP A 150 -43.86 53.94 -34.70
N ALA A 151 -43.99 55.27 -34.61
CA ALA A 151 -45.05 56.10 -35.19
C ALA A 151 -44.83 56.45 -36.68
#